data_AF-A6F6N9-F1
#
_entry.id   AF-A6F6N9-F1
#
_cell.length_a   1.000
_cell.length_b   1.000
_cell.length_c   1.000
_cell.angle_alpha   90.00
_cell.angle_beta   90.00
_cell.angle_gamma   90.00
#
_symmetry.space_group_name_H-M   'P 1'
#
loop_
_entity.id
_entity.type
_entity.pdbx_description
1 polymer ?
#
loop_
_entity_poly.entity_id
_entity_poly.type
_entity_poly.pdbx_seq_one_letter_code
_entity_poly.pdbx_strand_id
1 'polypeptide(L)'
;MSGFLEFLGNASLIFWVIMLLSVVMWWTIARCYLQYALQYPLLSKHYQAEWAQWQDQSHLLAIAVRDGFISELQSQLTRKLIFIKTLTGVLPLLGLLGTVDGMIDNFSVLSDSLGVSELFSSGIAQALLTTLAGLVTGSSGLFFCHSLNKRANLLTLDLAQKLVVKGI
;
A
#
# COMPACT_ATOMS: atom_id res chain seq x y z
N MET A 1 25.18 16.61 -12.24
CA MET A 1 24.74 15.59 -11.26
C MET A 1 24.88 16.04 -9.80
N SER A 2 25.49 17.20 -9.50
CA SER A 2 25.60 17.77 -8.15
C SER A 2 24.31 18.40 -7.60
N GLY A 3 23.50 19.05 -8.45
CA GLY A 3 22.30 19.78 -8.00
C GLY A 3 21.20 18.92 -7.34
N PHE A 4 21.13 17.61 -7.64
CA PHE A 4 20.18 16.71 -6.95
C PHE A 4 20.63 16.37 -5.53
N LEU A 5 21.94 16.25 -5.29
CA LEU A 5 22.49 16.00 -3.97
C LEU A 5 22.38 17.25 -3.08
N GLU A 6 22.61 18.44 -3.66
CA GLU A 6 22.33 19.73 -3.00
C GLU A 6 20.85 19.87 -2.64
N PHE A 7 19.96 19.50 -3.57
CA PHE A 7 18.52 19.45 -3.32
C PHE A 7 18.17 18.51 -2.15
N LEU A 8 18.73 17.30 -2.11
CA LEU A 8 18.51 16.37 -0.98
C LEU A 8 19.08 16.91 0.34
N GLY A 9 20.19 17.64 0.28
CA GLY A 9 20.79 18.29 1.44
C GLY A 9 19.92 19.39 2.02
N ASN A 10 19.17 20.11 1.18
CA ASN A 10 18.25 21.17 1.58
C ASN A 10 16.81 20.70 1.82
N ALA A 11 16.51 19.42 1.53
CA ALA A 11 15.17 18.87 1.62
C ALA A 11 14.62 18.91 3.06
N SER A 12 13.33 19.23 3.19
CA SER A 12 12.66 19.29 4.50
C SER A 12 12.55 17.91 5.15
N LEU A 13 12.36 17.89 6.46
CA LEU A 13 12.17 16.64 7.21
C LEU A 13 10.97 15.84 6.67
N ILE A 14 9.91 16.52 6.22
CA ILE A 14 8.71 15.90 5.64
C ILE A 14 9.06 15.13 4.36
N PHE A 15 9.95 15.64 3.51
CA PHE A 15 10.40 14.92 2.31
C PHE A 15 11.05 13.58 2.68
N TRP A 16 11.93 13.57 3.68
CA TRP A 16 12.57 12.35 4.17
C TRP A 16 11.56 11.35 4.77
N VAL A 17 10.55 11.84 5.48
CA VAL A 17 9.45 11.00 5.97
C VAL A 17 8.67 10.38 4.81
N ILE A 18 8.34 11.15 3.76
CA ILE A 18 7.67 10.63 2.56
C ILE A 18 8.52 9.55 1.88
N MET A 19 9.83 9.78 1.74
CA MET A 19 10.75 8.80 1.16
C MET A 19 10.82 7.51 1.98
N LEU A 20 10.90 7.60 3.31
CA LEU A 20 10.89 6.43 4.19
C LEU A 20 9.58 5.67 4.07
N LEU A 21 8.43 6.36 4.14
CA LEU A 21 7.11 5.74 4.01
C LEU A 21 6.90 5.12 2.62
N SER A 22 7.43 5.75 1.57
CA SER A 22 7.45 5.20 0.22
C SER A 22 8.17 3.85 0.18
N VAL A 23 9.39 3.78 0.72
CA VAL A 23 10.17 2.54 0.78
C VAL A 23 9.43 1.46 1.59
N VAL A 24 8.85 1.81 2.74
CA VAL A 24 8.06 0.89 3.57
C VAL A 24 6.83 0.37 2.82
N MET A 25 6.13 1.26 2.10
CA MET A 25 4.96 0.90 1.30
C MET A 25 5.34 -0.07 0.18
N TRP A 26 6.37 0.25 -0.61
CA TRP A 26 6.85 -0.59 -1.71
C TRP A 26 7.37 -1.94 -1.22
N TRP A 27 8.12 -1.96 -0.12
CA TRP A 27 8.56 -3.19 0.53
C TRP A 27 7.37 -4.07 0.94
N THR A 28 6.33 -3.47 1.53
CA THR A 28 5.12 -4.19 1.94
C THR A 28 4.34 -4.73 0.75
N ILE A 29 4.20 -3.95 -0.32
CA ILE A 29 3.56 -4.37 -1.58
C ILE A 29 4.32 -5.55 -2.17
N ALA A 30 5.64 -5.44 -2.31
CA ALA A 30 6.48 -6.50 -2.86
C ALA A 30 6.36 -7.78 -2.03
N ARG A 31 6.49 -7.68 -0.70
CA ARG A 31 6.34 -8.82 0.21
C ARG A 31 4.95 -9.45 0.12
N CYS A 32 3.90 -8.65 0.00
CA CYS A 32 2.53 -9.15 -0.18
C CYS A 32 2.38 -9.93 -1.50
N TYR A 33 2.94 -9.40 -2.59
CA TYR A 33 2.93 -10.04 -3.90
C TYR A 33 3.67 -11.38 -3.90
N LEU A 34 4.86 -11.43 -3.27
CA LEU A 34 5.63 -12.66 -3.09
C LEU A 34 4.86 -13.68 -2.24
N GLN A 35 4.25 -13.23 -1.14
CA GLN A 35 3.48 -14.10 -0.27
C GLN A 35 2.27 -14.71 -0.97
N TYR A 36 1.55 -13.94 -1.79
CA TYR A 36 0.43 -14.49 -2.58
C TYR A 36 0.92 -15.50 -3.62
N ALA A 37 2.07 -15.26 -4.25
CA ALA A 37 2.64 -16.18 -5.22
C ALA A 37 3.16 -17.48 -4.58
N LEU A 38 3.79 -17.40 -3.40
CA LEU A 38 4.45 -18.53 -2.75
C LEU A 38 3.54 -19.30 -1.77
N GLN A 39 2.68 -18.61 -1.02
CA GLN A 39 1.90 -19.21 0.07
C GLN A 39 0.57 -19.80 -0.41
N TYR A 40 -0.04 -19.23 -1.44
CA TYR A 40 -1.30 -19.74 -1.98
C TYR A 40 -1.29 -21.22 -2.41
N PRO A 41 -0.28 -21.73 -3.14
CA PRO A 41 -0.26 -23.15 -3.50
C PRO A 41 -0.11 -24.08 -2.28
N LEU A 42 0.47 -23.60 -1.17
CA LEU A 42 0.55 -24.35 0.08
C LEU A 42 -0.77 -24.31 0.86
N LEU A 43 -1.38 -23.13 0.92
CA LEU A 43 -2.59 -22.90 1.71
C LEU A 43 -3.82 -23.58 1.08
N SER A 44 -3.93 -23.59 -0.25
CA SER A 44 -4.99 -24.32 -0.96
C SER A 44 -4.93 -25.83 -0.70
N LYS A 45 -3.74 -26.41 -0.58
CA LYS A 45 -3.57 -27.83 -0.23
C LYS A 45 -4.02 -28.14 1.20
N HIS A 46 -3.77 -27.23 2.14
CA HIS A 46 -4.20 -27.40 3.53
C HIS A 46 -5.74 -27.43 3.63
N TYR A 47 -6.43 -26.45 3.05
CA TYR A 47 -7.89 -26.42 3.03
C TYR A 47 -8.50 -27.61 2.27
N GLN A 48 -7.87 -28.07 1.18
CA GLN A 48 -8.32 -29.29 0.48
C GLN A 48 -8.16 -30.56 1.32
N ALA A 49 -7.05 -30.69 2.06
CA ALA A 49 -6.80 -31.84 2.92
C ALA A 49 -7.78 -31.88 4.11
N GLU A 50 -8.08 -30.72 4.71
CA GLU A 50 -9.12 -30.63 5.73
C GLU A 50 -10.50 -30.93 5.14
N TRP A 51 -10.83 -30.35 3.98
CA TRP A 51 -12.13 -30.56 3.31
C TRP A 51 -12.41 -32.02 2.96
N ALA A 52 -11.40 -32.79 2.59
CA ALA A 52 -11.54 -34.21 2.27
C ALA A 52 -12.17 -35.02 3.41
N GLN A 53 -12.03 -34.58 4.67
CA GLN A 53 -12.60 -35.25 5.84
C GLN A 53 -14.10 -34.93 6.04
N TRP A 54 -14.59 -33.84 5.47
CA TRP A 54 -15.96 -33.35 5.65
C TRP A 54 -16.89 -33.67 4.46
N GLN A 55 -16.34 -34.26 3.39
CA GLN A 55 -17.08 -34.52 2.15
C GLN A 55 -18.24 -35.52 2.30
N ASP A 56 -18.20 -36.41 3.29
CA ASP A 56 -19.24 -37.41 3.57
C ASP A 56 -20.22 -36.99 4.70
N GLN A 57 -20.08 -35.79 5.26
CA GLN A 57 -20.96 -35.31 6.33
C GLN A 57 -22.24 -34.62 5.82
N SER A 58 -23.20 -34.38 6.73
CA SER A 58 -24.50 -33.80 6.39
C SER A 58 -24.40 -32.48 5.62
N HIS A 59 -25.28 -32.32 4.64
CA HIS A 59 -25.22 -31.25 3.63
C HIS A 59 -25.16 -29.82 4.21
N LEU A 60 -25.89 -29.54 5.31
CA LEU A 60 -25.95 -28.20 5.91
C LEU A 60 -24.66 -27.83 6.64
N LEU A 61 -24.02 -28.78 7.33
CA LEU A 61 -22.77 -28.54 8.05
C LEU A 61 -21.60 -28.33 7.08
N ALA A 62 -21.58 -29.09 5.98
CA ALA A 62 -20.56 -28.94 4.95
C ALA A 62 -20.54 -27.53 4.33
N ILE A 63 -21.71 -26.93 4.09
CA ILE A 63 -21.82 -25.55 3.58
C ILE A 63 -21.29 -24.55 4.62
N ALA A 64 -21.67 -24.69 5.89
CA ALA A 64 -21.22 -23.79 6.95
C ALA A 64 -19.69 -23.83 7.16
N VAL A 65 -19.09 -25.02 7.13
CA VAL A 65 -17.63 -25.19 7.25
C VAL A 65 -16.90 -24.59 6.04
N ARG A 66 -17.41 -24.81 4.82
CA ARG A 66 -16.88 -24.22 3.59
C ARG A 66 -16.87 -22.69 3.66
N ASP A 67 -17.99 -22.09 4.08
CA ASP A 67 -18.09 -20.63 4.18
C ASP A 67 -17.13 -20.08 5.25
N GLY A 68 -16.90 -20.84 6.33
CA GLY A 68 -15.87 -20.56 7.32
C GLY A 68 -14.45 -20.49 6.72
N PHE A 69 -14.05 -21.49 5.94
CA PHE A 69 -12.74 -21.52 5.27
C PHE A 69 -12.55 -20.38 4.26
N ILE A 70 -13.60 -20.07 3.48
CA ILE A 70 -13.59 -18.95 2.52
C ILE A 70 -13.40 -17.63 3.26
N SER A 71 -14.14 -17.41 4.35
CA SER A 71 -14.05 -16.20 5.17
C SER A 71 -12.68 -16.03 5.82
N GLU A 72 -12.11 -17.13 6.35
CA GLU A 72 -10.78 -17.13 6.96
C GLU A 72 -9.69 -16.77 5.93
N LEU A 73 -9.72 -17.41 4.75
CA LEU A 73 -8.79 -17.08 3.66
C LEU A 73 -8.93 -15.60 3.25
N GLN A 74 -10.17 -15.13 3.04
CA GLN A 74 -10.41 -13.74 2.66
C GLN A 74 -9.89 -12.76 3.72
N SER A 75 -10.09 -13.06 5.00
CA SER A 75 -9.56 -12.26 6.10
C SER A 75 -8.03 -12.20 6.06
N GLN A 76 -7.37 -13.34 5.92
CA GLN A 76 -5.90 -13.41 5.88
C GLN A 76 -5.30 -12.63 4.70
N LEU A 77 -5.91 -12.71 3.52
CA LEU A 77 -5.47 -11.97 2.34
C LEU A 77 -5.73 -10.45 2.52
N THR A 78 -6.92 -10.06 2.97
CA THR A 78 -7.29 -8.63 3.04
C THR A 78 -6.63 -7.84 4.17
N ARG A 79 -6.27 -8.48 5.30
CA ARG A 79 -5.65 -7.80 6.47
C ARG A 79 -4.44 -6.93 6.11
N LYS A 80 -3.55 -7.42 5.24
CA LYS A 80 -2.34 -6.68 4.84
C LYS A 80 -2.63 -5.50 3.91
N LEU A 81 -3.73 -5.56 3.17
CA LEU A 81 -4.15 -4.49 2.26
C LEU A 81 -4.60 -3.24 3.02
N ILE A 82 -5.12 -3.40 4.24
CA ILE A 82 -5.55 -2.27 5.08
C ILE A 82 -4.37 -1.32 5.34
N PHE A 83 -3.20 -1.86 5.68
CA PHE A 83 -2.00 -1.06 5.94
C PHE A 83 -1.45 -0.38 4.67
N ILE A 84 -1.51 -1.05 3.52
CA ILE A 84 -1.10 -0.43 2.24
C ILE A 84 -2.06 0.70 1.87
N LYS A 85 -3.37 0.50 2.09
CA LYS A 85 -4.41 1.50 1.81
C LYS A 85 -4.28 2.74 2.69
N THR A 86 -3.92 2.58 3.97
CA THR A 86 -3.69 3.73 4.86
C THR A 86 -2.47 4.53 4.42
N LEU A 87 -1.33 3.88 4.13
CA LEU A 87 -0.13 4.55 3.62
C LEU A 87 -0.40 5.32 2.33
N THR A 88 -1.10 4.69 1.40
CA THR A 88 -1.53 5.26 0.12
C THR A 88 -2.35 6.55 0.30
N GLY A 89 -3.23 6.60 1.31
CA GLY A 89 -4.05 7.78 1.60
C GLY A 89 -3.29 8.89 2.34
N VAL A 90 -2.34 8.52 3.20
CA VAL A 90 -1.56 9.47 4.02
C VAL A 90 -0.46 10.17 3.20
N LEU A 91 0.17 9.48 2.25
CA LEU A 91 1.27 10.02 1.43
C LEU A 91 0.93 11.33 0.66
N PRO A 92 -0.22 11.44 -0.04
CA PRO A 92 -0.65 12.69 -0.66
C PRO A 92 -0.84 13.84 0.35
N LEU A 93 -1.40 13.53 1.52
CA LEU A 93 -1.65 14.52 2.57
C LEU A 93 -0.33 15.03 3.16
N LEU A 94 0.65 14.15 3.36
CA LEU A 94 2.01 14.53 3.75
C LEU A 94 2.70 15.38 2.67
N GLY A 95 2.47 15.07 1.40
CA GLY A 95 2.97 15.89 0.28
C GLY A 95 2.41 17.32 0.33
N LEU A 96 1.12 17.47 0.61
CA LEU A 96 0.48 18.79 0.78
C LEU A 96 1.00 19.51 2.04
N LEU A 97 1.15 18.79 3.16
CA LEU A 97 1.74 19.32 4.39
C LEU A 97 3.16 19.86 4.13
N GLY A 98 3.97 19.15 3.35
CA GLY A 98 5.32 19.57 2.98
C GLY A 98 5.37 20.87 2.19
N THR A 99 4.34 21.17 1.40
CA THR A 99 4.25 22.48 0.75
C THR A 99 3.92 23.59 1.74
N VAL A 100 3.00 23.35 2.69
CA VAL A 100 2.68 24.35 3.72
C VAL A 100 3.91 24.67 4.57
N ASP A 101 4.62 23.64 5.01
CA ASP A 101 5.87 23.74 5.77
C ASP A 101 6.94 24.53 4.99
N GLY A 102 7.22 24.14 3.73
CA GLY A 102 8.20 24.84 2.91
C GLY A 102 7.81 26.29 2.57
N MET A 103 6.52 26.61 2.46
CA MET A 103 6.08 28.00 2.26
C MET A 103 6.27 28.84 3.52
N ILE A 104 6.05 28.29 4.72
CA ILE A 104 6.31 28.99 5.98
C ILE A 104 7.79 29.36 6.07
N ASP A 105 8.69 28.42 5.77
CA ASP A 105 10.14 28.68 5.77
C ASP A 105 10.52 29.76 4.75
N ASN A 106 9.97 29.70 3.53
CA ASN A 106 10.27 30.69 2.49
C ASN A 106 9.85 32.12 2.88
N PHE A 107 8.72 32.27 3.59
CA PHE A 107 8.29 33.58 4.07
C PHE A 107 9.24 34.17 5.12
N SER A 108 9.88 33.34 5.94
CA SER A 108 10.90 33.81 6.91
C SER A 108 12.17 34.34 6.24
N VAL A 109 12.61 33.72 5.14
CA VAL A 109 13.77 34.18 4.36
C VAL A 109 13.51 35.53 3.71
N LEU A 110 12.26 35.76 3.28
CA LEU A 110 11.83 37.02 2.68
C LEU A 110 11.77 38.18 3.69
N SER A 111 11.46 37.91 4.97
CA SER A 111 11.49 38.95 6.01
C SER A 111 12.90 39.38 6.39
N ASP A 112 13.86 38.45 6.35
CA ASP A 112 15.22 38.68 6.82
C ASP A 112 16.15 39.25 5.73
N SER A 113 15.78 39.13 4.46
CA SER A 113 16.61 39.59 3.34
C SER A 113 15.78 40.31 2.27
N LEU A 114 15.91 41.64 2.23
CA LEU A 114 15.39 42.47 1.13
C LEU A 114 16.17 42.15 -0.16
N GLY A 115 15.82 41.08 -0.88
CA GLY A 115 16.18 40.92 -2.29
C GLY A 115 16.75 39.60 -2.79
N VAL A 116 16.77 38.50 -2.03
CA VAL A 116 17.28 37.22 -2.56
C VAL A 116 16.17 36.42 -3.26
N SER A 117 15.82 36.84 -4.47
CA SER A 117 14.80 36.20 -5.34
C SER A 117 15.14 34.73 -5.65
N GLU A 118 16.43 34.39 -5.76
CA GLU A 118 16.88 33.05 -6.15
C GLU A 118 16.60 32.00 -5.07
N LEU A 119 16.97 32.28 -3.80
CA LEU A 119 16.68 31.40 -2.66
C LEU A 119 15.17 31.17 -2.51
N PHE A 120 14.38 32.25 -2.58
CA PHE A 120 12.93 32.17 -2.51
C PHE A 120 12.34 31.27 -3.61
N SER A 121 12.79 31.45 -4.86
CA SER A 121 12.33 30.62 -5.99
C SER A 121 12.72 29.15 -5.85
N SER A 122 13.92 28.86 -5.34
CA SER A 122 14.39 27.49 -5.10
C SER A 122 13.59 26.78 -4.01
N GLY A 123 13.21 27.48 -2.94
CA GLY A 123 12.40 26.93 -1.85
C GLY A 123 10.97 26.60 -2.30
N ILE A 124 10.39 27.41 -3.19
CA ILE A 124 9.09 27.13 -3.80
C ILE A 124 9.16 25.85 -4.64
N ALA A 125 10.19 25.72 -5.48
CA ALA A 125 10.38 24.53 -6.30
C ALA A 125 10.52 23.26 -5.44
N GLN A 126 11.22 23.35 -4.30
CA GLN A 126 11.36 22.26 -3.36
C GLN A 126 10.06 21.83 -2.69
N ALA A 127 9.26 22.80 -2.23
CA ALA A 127 7.93 22.55 -1.68
C ALA A 127 7.05 21.78 -2.69
N LEU A 128 6.99 22.27 -3.93
CA LEU A 128 6.22 21.64 -5.01
C LEU A 128 6.72 20.22 -5.33
N LEU A 129 8.03 19.99 -5.34
CA LEU A 129 8.58 18.66 -5.60
C LEU A 129 8.21 17.67 -4.48
N THR A 130 8.14 18.14 -3.24
CA THR A 130 7.70 17.33 -2.09
C THR A 130 6.24 16.90 -2.25
N THR A 131 5.37 17.79 -2.69
CA THR A 131 3.98 17.44 -3.03
C THR A 131 3.89 16.47 -4.18
N LEU A 132 4.67 16.68 -5.24
CA LEU A 132 4.72 15.77 -6.38
C LEU A 132 5.15 14.37 -5.93
N ALA A 133 6.19 14.25 -5.09
CA ALA A 133 6.64 12.98 -4.56
C ALA A 133 5.55 12.24 -3.76
N GLY A 134 4.82 12.96 -2.89
CA GLY A 134 3.70 12.41 -2.13
C GLY A 134 2.54 11.93 -3.02
N LEU A 135 2.18 12.71 -4.05
CA LEU A 135 1.11 12.37 -4.99
C LEU A 135 1.47 11.18 -5.88
N VAL A 136 2.68 11.16 -6.45
CA VAL A 136 3.15 10.05 -7.31
C VAL A 136 3.26 8.75 -6.50
N THR A 137 3.78 8.83 -5.28
CA THR A 137 3.87 7.64 -4.40
C THR A 137 2.48 7.18 -3.96
N GLY A 138 1.60 8.09 -3.55
CA GLY A 138 0.22 7.74 -3.16
C GLY A 138 -0.57 7.13 -4.33
N SER A 139 -0.56 7.75 -5.50
CA SER A 139 -1.27 7.24 -6.68
C SER A 139 -0.78 5.87 -7.12
N SER A 140 0.54 5.63 -7.13
CA SER A 140 1.09 4.31 -7.40
C SER A 140 0.68 3.28 -6.34
N GLY A 141 0.75 3.63 -5.05
CA GLY A 141 0.27 2.79 -3.95
C GLY A 141 -1.19 2.34 -4.12
N LEU A 142 -2.06 3.25 -4.56
CA LEU A 142 -3.47 2.97 -4.83
C LEU A 142 -3.65 1.94 -5.95
N PHE A 143 -2.92 2.10 -7.05
CA PHE A 143 -2.95 1.18 -8.18
C PHE A 143 -2.54 -0.25 -7.76
N PHE A 144 -1.46 -0.38 -7.00
CA PHE A 144 -0.99 -1.69 -6.53
C PHE A 144 -1.91 -2.29 -5.46
N CYS A 145 -2.47 -1.47 -4.57
CA CYS A 145 -3.45 -1.91 -3.59
C CYS A 145 -4.70 -2.49 -4.27
N HIS A 146 -5.21 -1.81 -5.31
CA HIS A 146 -6.35 -2.30 -6.08
C HIS A 146 -6.01 -3.63 -6.79
N SER A 147 -4.84 -3.70 -7.42
CA SER A 147 -4.38 -4.92 -8.10
C SER A 147 -4.24 -6.11 -7.14
N LEU A 148 -3.71 -5.89 -5.93
CA LEU A 148 -3.60 -6.91 -4.89
C LEU A 148 -4.97 -7.33 -4.36
N ASN A 149 -5.91 -6.39 -4.18
CA ASN A 149 -7.28 -6.72 -3.76
C ASN A 149 -8.01 -7.57 -4.80
N LYS A 150 -7.86 -7.23 -6.09
CA LYS A 150 -8.39 -8.04 -7.19
C LYS A 150 -7.81 -9.46 -7.14
N ARG A 151 -6.50 -9.61 -6.94
CA ARG A 151 -5.86 -10.92 -6.77
C ARG A 151 -6.41 -11.69 -5.57
N ALA A 152 -6.55 -11.05 -4.41
CA ALA A 152 -7.11 -11.69 -3.22
C ALA A 152 -8.50 -12.29 -3.50
N ASN A 153 -9.38 -11.52 -4.16
CA ASN A 153 -10.71 -12.01 -4.53
C ASN A 153 -10.66 -13.20 -5.50
N LEU A 154 -9.79 -13.17 -6.52
CA LEU A 154 -9.65 -14.29 -7.46
C LEU A 154 -9.18 -15.57 -6.75
N LEU A 155 -8.25 -15.45 -5.79
CA LEU A 155 -7.75 -16.58 -5.01
C LEU A 155 -8.83 -17.18 -4.10
N THR A 156 -9.66 -16.32 -3.49
CA THR A 156 -10.83 -16.74 -2.71
C THR A 156 -11.86 -17.47 -3.57
N LEU A 157 -12.11 -16.99 -4.79
CA LEU A 157 -13.01 -17.63 -5.75
C LEU A 157 -12.49 -19.00 -6.19
N ASP A 158 -11.19 -19.13 -6.48
CA ASP A 158 -10.58 -20.41 -6.84
C ASP A 158 -10.68 -21.43 -5.69
N LEU A 159 -10.50 -21.00 -4.43
CA LEU A 159 -10.74 -21.87 -3.28
C LEU A 159 -12.21 -22.30 -3.21
N ALA A 160 -13.15 -21.36 -3.38
CA ALA A 160 -14.58 -21.65 -3.33
C ALA A 160 -15.03 -22.65 -4.41
N GLN A 161 -14.37 -22.65 -5.58
CA GLN A 161 -14.58 -23.62 -6.66
C GLN A 161 -13.94 -24.98 -6.39
N LYS A 162 -12.84 -25.04 -5.61
CA LYS A 162 -12.21 -26.31 -5.22
C LYS A 162 -12.97 -27.03 -4.12
N LEU A 163 -13.67 -26.30 -3.27
CA LEU A 163 -14.46 -26.82 -2.15
C LEU A 163 -15.92 -27.11 -2.56
N VAL A 164 -16.13 -27.77 -3.70
CA VAL A 164 -17.48 -28.11 -4.15
C VAL A 164 -18.01 -29.30 -3.34
N VAL A 165 -19.22 -29.14 -2.81
CA VAL A 165 -19.98 -30.22 -2.16
C VAL A 165 -20.49 -31.16 -3.25
N LYS A 166 -20.10 -32.44 -3.21
CA LYS A 166 -20.65 -33.44 -4.14
C LYS A 166 -22.13 -33.67 -3.80
N GLY A 167 -23.03 -33.38 -4.75
CA GLY A 167 -24.47 -33.61 -4.57
C GLY A 167 -25.39 -32.53 -5.15
N ILE A 168 -24.83 -31.44 -5.69
CA ILE A 168 -25.50 -30.42 -6.50
C ILE A 168 -24.67 -30.18 -7.75
#